data_AF-Q2NJN7-F1
#
_entry.id   AF-Q2NJN7-F1
#
_cell.length_a   1.000
_cell.length_b   1.000
_cell.length_c   1.000
_cell.angle_alpha   90.00
_cell.angle_beta   90.00
_cell.angle_gamma   90.00
#
_symmetry.space_group_name_H-M   'P 1'
#
loop_
_entity.id
_entity.type
_entity.pdbx_description
1 polymer ?
#
loop_
_entity_poly.entity_id
_entity_poly.type
_entity_poly.pdbx_seq_one_letter_code
_entity_poly.pdbx_strand_id
1 'polypeptide(L)'
;MAPLTSKTFHEIDIDAIYFDDGIRIVKPQQRNIEDLLKLSNGAKNIYLFAFNIEKRVIHINLPDSLNPYQAIRDWKRANKLYAYEGKYNRRSASGNETFISFTINLVENIFETEDKIYRITCSDTQPKKDILMDYQPDFIKWLKQCYIKYGCTYQGEAIRNKLGRSSRTLYDENGNTHYYKYEEGWRYDDWYIDGNDCCSGGDRWQTRTYYQFLDTTRPPKKPDILEYCRRLKNH
;
A
#
# COMPACT_ATOMS: atom_id res chain seq x y z
N MET A 1 14.87 57.64 -9.10
CA MET A 1 14.15 56.88 -8.06
C MET A 1 13.71 55.56 -8.66
N ALA A 2 14.08 54.44 -8.05
CA ALA A 2 13.76 53.10 -8.58
C ALA A 2 12.27 52.78 -8.37
N PRO A 3 11.59 52.15 -9.33
CA PRO A 3 10.21 51.72 -9.15
C PRO A 3 10.13 50.62 -8.09
N LEU A 4 9.09 50.65 -7.25
CA LEU A 4 8.73 49.51 -6.42
C LEU A 4 8.21 48.39 -7.33
N THR A 5 9.08 47.46 -7.68
CA THR A 5 8.69 46.11 -8.10
C THR A 5 8.68 45.23 -6.86
N SER A 6 7.56 45.20 -6.14
CA SER A 6 7.17 44.04 -5.32
C SER A 6 5.89 44.36 -4.56
N LYS A 7 5.03 43.37 -4.42
CA LYS A 7 3.82 43.30 -3.59
C LYS A 7 4.07 43.52 -2.07
N THR A 8 5.30 43.88 -1.70
CA THR A 8 5.85 43.84 -0.35
C THR A 8 6.43 45.17 0.08
N PHE A 9 6.21 45.57 1.33
CA PHE A 9 6.96 46.64 2.00
C PHE A 9 7.73 46.04 3.17
N HIS A 10 9.06 46.17 3.18
CA HIS A 10 9.93 45.45 4.12
C HIS A 10 9.60 43.95 4.22
N GLU A 11 9.43 43.28 3.07
CA GLU A 11 9.11 41.84 2.96
C GLU A 11 7.70 41.43 3.43
N ILE A 12 6.83 42.38 3.79
CA ILE A 12 5.45 42.11 4.21
C ILE A 12 4.51 42.35 3.04
N ASP A 13 3.75 41.32 2.64
CA ASP A 13 2.67 41.41 1.64
C ASP A 13 1.55 42.33 2.17
N ILE A 14 1.19 43.36 1.39
CA ILE A 14 0.17 44.35 1.79
C ILE A 14 -1.18 43.96 1.19
N ASP A 15 -2.20 43.83 2.03
CA ASP A 15 -3.55 43.43 1.61
C ASP A 15 -4.51 44.61 1.42
N ALA A 16 -4.33 45.71 2.17
CA ALA A 16 -5.17 46.90 2.06
C ALA A 16 -4.43 48.18 2.44
N ILE A 17 -4.87 49.31 1.87
CA ILE A 17 -4.35 50.65 2.16
C ILE A 17 -5.51 51.54 2.60
N TYR A 18 -5.32 52.25 3.71
CA TYR A 18 -6.27 53.22 4.25
C TYR A 18 -5.71 54.64 4.14
N PHE A 19 -6.59 55.56 3.75
CA PHE A 19 -6.36 57.00 3.78
C PHE A 19 -7.38 57.64 4.73
N ASP A 20 -7.09 58.85 5.22
CA ASP A 20 -7.95 59.58 6.18
C ASP A 20 -9.42 59.75 5.70
N ASP A 21 -9.70 59.56 4.41
CA ASP A 21 -11.02 59.62 3.75
C ASP A 21 -11.60 58.23 3.38
N GLY A 22 -11.11 57.14 3.99
CA GLY A 22 -11.69 55.79 3.91
C GLY A 22 -10.77 54.66 3.41
N ILE A 23 -11.28 53.42 3.44
CA ILE A 23 -10.56 52.19 3.03
C ILE A 23 -10.60 52.04 1.51
N ARG A 24 -9.45 51.78 0.87
CA ARG A 24 -9.35 51.45 -0.56
C ARG A 24 -8.72 50.06 -0.72
N ILE A 25 -9.49 49.10 -1.25
CA ILE A 25 -9.00 47.75 -1.57
C ILE A 25 -8.17 47.85 -2.84
N VAL A 26 -6.89 47.47 -2.78
CA VAL A 26 -5.97 47.55 -3.91
C VAL A 26 -6.09 46.27 -4.74
N LYS A 27 -6.47 46.39 -6.02
CA LYS A 27 -6.41 45.26 -6.95
C LYS A 27 -4.95 44.95 -7.31
N PRO A 28 -4.59 43.69 -7.60
CA PRO A 28 -3.18 43.22 -7.57
C PRO A 28 -2.26 43.73 -8.68
N GLN A 29 -2.65 44.72 -9.48
CA GLN A 29 -1.91 45.11 -10.67
C GLN A 29 -1.36 46.54 -10.58
N GLN A 30 -0.02 46.58 -10.54
CA GLN A 30 0.88 47.66 -11.00
C GLN A 30 0.47 49.08 -10.61
N ARG A 31 0.76 49.47 -9.36
CA ARG A 31 0.75 50.88 -8.98
C ARG A 31 2.10 51.25 -8.39
N ASN A 32 2.72 52.27 -8.97
CA ASN A 32 3.99 52.81 -8.47
C ASN A 32 3.72 53.74 -7.26
N ILE A 33 4.77 54.23 -6.60
CA ILE A 33 4.60 55.11 -5.43
C ILE A 33 3.86 56.42 -5.77
N GLU A 34 3.95 56.90 -7.01
CA GLU A 34 3.24 58.10 -7.48
C GLU A 34 1.73 57.87 -7.58
N ASP A 35 1.29 56.66 -7.91
CA ASP A 35 -0.11 56.27 -7.90
C ASP A 35 -0.67 56.20 -6.48
N LEU A 36 0.14 55.76 -5.50
CA LEU A 36 -0.22 55.76 -4.08
C LEU A 36 -0.34 57.19 -3.53
N LEU A 37 0.55 58.11 -3.95
CA LEU A 37 0.48 59.54 -3.61
C LEU A 37 -0.72 60.25 -4.26
N LYS A 38 -1.11 59.85 -5.47
CA LYS A 38 -2.36 60.34 -6.09
C LYS A 38 -3.59 59.80 -5.37
N LEU A 39 -3.58 58.52 -4.98
CA LEU A 39 -4.67 57.90 -4.24
C LEU A 39 -4.85 58.47 -2.84
N SER A 40 -3.77 58.96 -2.23
CA SER A 40 -3.83 59.54 -0.89
C SER A 40 -4.56 60.87 -0.83
N ASN A 41 -4.71 61.58 -1.96
CA ASN A 41 -5.40 62.86 -2.06
C ASN A 41 -4.97 63.88 -0.98
N GLY A 42 -3.68 63.88 -0.60
CA GLY A 42 -3.16 64.77 0.45
C GLY A 42 -3.40 64.28 1.88
N ALA A 43 -3.75 63.01 2.09
CA ALA A 43 -3.84 62.40 3.41
C ALA A 43 -2.51 62.58 4.17
N LYS A 44 -2.62 62.97 5.44
CA LYS A 44 -1.46 63.27 6.29
C LYS A 44 -0.81 61.98 6.78
N ASN A 45 -1.60 60.92 6.93
CA ASN A 45 -1.16 59.59 7.34
C ASN A 45 -1.61 58.54 6.33
N ILE A 46 -0.78 57.53 6.09
CA ILE A 46 -1.09 56.36 5.26
C ILE A 46 -0.93 55.12 6.14
N TYR A 47 -1.96 54.29 6.21
CA TYR A 47 -1.94 53.06 7.01
C TYR A 47 -1.96 51.85 6.07
N LEU A 48 -0.99 50.96 6.27
CA LEU A 48 -0.84 49.72 5.51
C LEU A 48 -1.32 48.56 6.40
N PHE A 49 -2.22 47.73 5.87
CA PHE A 49 -2.72 46.55 6.56
C PHE A 49 -2.19 45.30 5.88
N ALA A 50 -1.66 44.39 6.68
CA ALA A 50 -1.41 43.01 6.33
C ALA A 50 -2.28 42.14 7.24
N PHE A 51 -3.12 41.28 6.67
CA PHE A 51 -3.96 40.38 7.43
C PHE A 51 -3.20 39.08 7.68
N ASN A 52 -2.79 38.86 8.93
CA ASN A 52 -2.34 37.54 9.36
C ASN A 52 -3.57 36.67 9.65
N ILE A 53 -4.18 36.12 8.60
CA ILE A 53 -5.34 35.22 8.76
C ILE A 53 -4.79 33.86 9.19
N GLU A 54 -4.94 33.53 10.48
CA GLU A 54 -4.67 32.18 10.96
C GLU A 54 -5.58 31.19 10.23
N LYS A 55 -5.00 30.32 9.40
CA LYS A 55 -5.75 29.31 8.68
C LYS A 55 -6.24 28.24 9.64
N ARG A 56 -7.53 27.92 9.58
CA ARG A 56 -8.11 26.84 10.39
C ARG A 56 -7.65 25.48 9.86
N VAL A 57 -7.11 24.64 10.74
CA VAL A 57 -6.74 23.26 10.38
C VAL A 57 -7.95 22.34 10.51
N ILE A 58 -8.26 21.60 9.45
CA ILE A 58 -9.34 20.61 9.39
C ILE A 58 -8.74 19.23 9.19
N HIS A 59 -9.09 18.30 10.06
CA HIS A 59 -8.70 16.90 9.98
C HIS A 59 -9.87 16.05 9.51
N ILE A 60 -9.65 15.21 8.51
CA ILE A 60 -10.67 14.35 7.92
C ILE A 60 -10.10 12.94 7.83
N ASN A 61 -10.73 12.00 8.53
CA ASN A 61 -10.36 10.60 8.50
C ASN A 61 -11.40 9.87 7.64
N LEU A 62 -10.99 9.44 6.45
CA LEU A 62 -11.85 8.68 5.57
C LEU A 62 -11.93 7.23 6.04
N PRO A 63 -13.03 6.51 5.72
CA PRO A 63 -13.07 5.06 5.85
C PRO A 63 -11.90 4.40 5.11
N ASP A 64 -11.46 3.26 5.61
CA ASP A 64 -10.41 2.49 4.95
C ASP A 64 -10.85 2.06 3.54
N SER A 65 -9.89 2.00 2.62
CA SER A 65 -10.09 1.64 1.23
C SER A 65 -8.90 0.88 0.69
N LEU A 66 -9.12 -0.10 -0.19
CA LEU A 66 -8.04 -0.80 -0.90
C LEU A 66 -7.16 0.15 -1.72
N ASN A 67 -7.69 1.31 -2.12
CA ASN A 67 -6.93 2.36 -2.78
C ASN A 67 -7.10 3.70 -2.05
N PRO A 68 -6.31 3.95 -0.98
CA PRO A 68 -6.44 5.16 -0.16
C PRO A 68 -6.20 6.45 -0.94
N TYR A 69 -5.28 6.43 -1.90
CA TYR A 69 -4.99 7.59 -2.74
C TYR A 69 -6.21 7.96 -3.60
N GLN A 70 -6.84 6.98 -4.23
CA GLN A 70 -8.04 7.20 -5.04
C GLN A 70 -9.22 7.65 -4.17
N ALA A 71 -9.41 7.05 -2.99
CA ALA A 71 -10.45 7.45 -2.03
C ALA A 71 -10.34 8.93 -1.63
N ILE A 72 -9.12 9.41 -1.35
CA ILE A 72 -8.89 10.84 -1.05
C ILE A 72 -9.23 11.71 -2.27
N ARG A 73 -8.84 11.30 -3.48
CA ARG A 73 -9.15 12.07 -4.71
C ARG A 73 -10.64 12.16 -4.97
N ASP A 74 -11.37 11.07 -4.79
CA ASP A 74 -12.81 11.04 -5.01
C ASP A 74 -13.56 11.85 -3.95
N TRP A 75 -13.11 11.79 -2.70
CA TRP A 75 -13.61 12.68 -1.65
C TRP A 75 -13.38 14.16 -2.02
N LYS A 76 -12.19 14.54 -2.51
CA LYS A 76 -11.91 15.92 -2.95
C LYS A 76 -12.82 16.35 -4.10
N ARG A 77 -13.08 15.46 -5.07
CA ARG A 77 -14.02 15.73 -6.18
C ARG A 77 -15.44 15.96 -5.68
N ALA A 78 -15.94 15.05 -4.82
CA ALA A 78 -17.27 15.15 -4.24
C ALA A 78 -17.48 16.46 -3.44
N ASN A 79 -16.41 16.96 -2.82
CA ASN A 79 -16.42 18.20 -2.03
C ASN A 79 -15.97 19.44 -2.82
N LYS A 80 -15.80 19.35 -4.14
CA LYS A 80 -15.34 20.47 -5.01
C LYS A 80 -13.98 21.07 -4.61
N LEU A 81 -13.12 20.27 -3.97
CA LEU A 81 -11.76 20.64 -3.54
C LEU A 81 -10.66 20.04 -4.43
N TYR A 82 -11.01 19.51 -5.61
CA TYR A 82 -10.09 18.80 -6.50
C TYR A 82 -9.03 19.70 -7.15
N ALA A 83 -9.29 21.01 -7.26
CA ALA A 83 -8.37 21.98 -7.86
C ALA A 83 -7.21 22.36 -6.94
N TYR A 84 -7.34 22.12 -5.62
CA TYR A 84 -6.28 22.43 -4.67
C TYR A 84 -5.24 21.31 -4.69
N GLU A 85 -4.06 21.60 -5.22
CA GLU A 85 -2.92 20.70 -5.14
C GLU A 85 -2.42 20.59 -3.69
N GLY A 86 -1.83 19.46 -3.36
CA GLY A 86 -1.39 19.18 -1.99
C GLY A 86 -0.32 18.12 -1.95
N LYS A 87 0.45 18.14 -0.86
CA LYS A 87 1.47 17.13 -0.62
C LYS A 87 0.80 15.82 -0.21
N TYR A 88 1.18 14.73 -0.85
CA TYR A 88 0.83 13.39 -0.42
C TYR A 88 1.98 12.79 0.36
N ASN A 89 1.69 12.32 1.57
CA ASN A 89 2.62 11.54 2.37
C ASN A 89 2.08 10.09 2.43
N ARG A 90 2.95 9.11 2.20
CA ARG A 90 2.63 7.70 2.36
C ARG A 90 3.49 7.13 3.48
N ARG A 91 2.86 6.44 4.43
CA ARG A 91 3.53 5.61 5.42
C ARG A 91 3.12 4.17 5.20
N SER A 92 4.10 3.29 5.09
CA SER A 92 3.87 1.87 4.88
C SER A 92 4.39 1.08 6.08
N ALA A 93 3.65 0.05 6.47
CA ALA A 93 4.06 -0.89 7.50
C ALA A 93 3.72 -2.32 7.04
N SER A 94 4.44 -3.32 7.57
CA SER A 94 4.11 -4.72 7.30
C SER A 94 3.11 -5.24 8.34
N GLY A 95 2.03 -5.83 7.88
CA GLY A 95 1.17 -6.72 8.66
C GLY A 95 1.62 -8.16 8.43
N ASN A 96 1.79 -8.92 9.51
CA ASN A 96 2.16 -10.33 9.44
C ASN A 96 1.19 -11.16 10.28
N GLU A 97 0.65 -12.23 9.71
CA GLU A 97 0.02 -13.30 10.46
C GLU A 97 0.56 -14.65 9.99
N THR A 98 1.18 -15.40 10.91
CA THR A 98 1.70 -16.77 10.76
C THR A 98 2.48 -17.06 9.46
N PHE A 99 1.81 -17.25 8.32
CA PHE A 99 2.41 -17.63 7.03
C PHE A 99 2.18 -16.62 5.89
N ILE A 100 1.40 -15.57 6.13
CA ILE A 100 1.03 -14.58 5.12
C ILE A 100 1.35 -13.19 5.65
N SER A 101 2.00 -12.39 4.81
CA SER A 101 2.33 -10.99 5.06
C SER A 101 1.61 -10.09 4.07
N PHE A 102 1.38 -8.84 4.46
CA PHE A 102 0.85 -7.82 3.56
C PHE A 102 1.40 -6.46 3.98
N THR A 103 1.52 -5.54 3.03
CA THR A 103 1.92 -4.16 3.33
C THR A 103 0.67 -3.31 3.51
N ILE A 104 0.52 -2.67 4.66
CA ILE A 104 -0.50 -1.63 4.88
C ILE A 104 0.05 -0.26 4.53
N ASN A 105 -0.80 0.60 3.97
CA ASN A 105 -0.49 1.97 3.59
C ASN A 105 -1.48 2.92 4.23
N LEU A 106 -0.94 3.87 4.99
CA LEU A 106 -1.64 5.08 5.40
C LEU A 106 -1.23 6.20 4.44
N VAL A 107 -2.21 6.78 3.75
CA VAL A 107 -2.03 7.93 2.87
C VAL A 107 -2.62 9.16 3.53
N GLU A 108 -1.82 10.23 3.55
CA GLU A 108 -2.23 11.54 4.00
C GLU A 108 -2.10 12.53 2.84
N ASN A 109 -3.11 13.37 2.63
CA ASN A 109 -3.03 14.54 1.77
C ASN A 109 -3.18 15.82 2.59
N ILE A 110 -2.19 16.70 2.50
CA ILE A 110 -2.20 18.02 3.11
C ILE A 110 -2.29 19.06 1.99
N PHE A 111 -3.33 19.90 2.02
CA PHE A 111 -3.49 21.00 1.07
C PHE A 111 -4.11 22.22 1.74
N GLU A 112 -3.90 23.37 1.13
CA GLU A 112 -4.38 24.65 1.64
C GLU A 112 -5.39 25.28 0.70
N THR A 113 -6.32 25.99 1.30
CA THR A 113 -7.25 26.91 0.64
C THR A 113 -6.97 28.33 1.16
N GLU A 114 -7.82 29.28 0.80
CA GLU A 114 -7.72 30.67 1.25
C GLU A 114 -7.77 30.78 2.78
N ASP A 115 -8.69 30.06 3.43
CA ASP A 115 -8.98 30.17 4.86
C ASP A 115 -8.60 28.91 5.69
N LYS A 116 -8.35 27.77 5.03
CA LYS A 116 -8.17 26.48 5.72
C LYS A 116 -6.97 25.69 5.24
N ILE A 117 -6.42 24.88 6.16
CA ILE A 117 -5.49 23.79 5.87
C ILE A 117 -6.23 22.47 6.08
N TYR A 118 -6.34 21.66 5.04
CA TYR A 118 -6.95 20.33 5.13
C TYR A 118 -5.87 19.27 5.31
N ARG A 119 -6.11 18.35 6.25
CA ARG A 119 -5.33 17.12 6.45
C ARG A 119 -6.29 15.94 6.33
N ILE A 120 -6.22 15.24 5.21
CA ILE A 120 -7.09 14.10 4.92
C ILE A 120 -6.27 12.82 5.03
N THR A 121 -6.76 11.85 5.79
CA THR A 121 -6.11 10.54 5.94
C THR A 121 -7.03 9.42 5.47
N CYS A 122 -6.44 8.36 4.92
CA CYS A 122 -7.12 7.12 4.55
C CYS A 122 -6.11 5.96 4.62
N SER A 123 -6.55 4.80 5.13
CA SER A 123 -5.72 3.59 5.22
C SER A 123 -6.28 2.46 4.37
N ASP A 124 -5.46 1.47 4.03
CA ASP A 124 -5.89 0.20 3.42
C ASP A 124 -5.88 -0.98 4.41
N THR A 125 -5.81 -0.69 5.71
CA THR A 125 -5.58 -1.69 6.76
C THR A 125 -6.73 -2.67 6.88
N GLN A 126 -7.93 -2.18 7.17
CA GLN A 126 -9.09 -3.03 7.41
C GLN A 126 -9.47 -3.90 6.20
N PRO A 127 -9.61 -3.38 4.96
CA PRO A 127 -9.99 -4.22 3.83
C PRO A 127 -8.93 -5.29 3.51
N LYS A 128 -7.64 -5.03 3.76
CA LYS A 128 -6.60 -6.06 3.61
C LYS A 128 -6.68 -7.14 4.69
N LYS A 129 -7.03 -6.77 5.93
CA LYS A 129 -7.31 -7.73 7.00
C LYS A 129 -8.52 -8.60 6.67
N ASP A 130 -9.59 -8.00 6.17
CA ASP A 130 -10.80 -8.75 5.81
C ASP A 130 -10.49 -9.79 4.72
N ILE A 131 -9.75 -9.40 3.67
CA ILE A 131 -9.31 -10.33 2.62
C ILE A 131 -8.42 -11.45 3.18
N LEU A 132 -7.55 -11.13 4.14
CA LEU A 132 -6.74 -12.16 4.81
C LEU A 132 -7.61 -13.13 5.60
N MET A 133 -8.58 -12.62 6.39
CA MET A 133 -9.49 -13.44 7.19
C MET A 133 -10.36 -14.36 6.33
N ASP A 134 -10.75 -13.91 5.14
CA ASP A 134 -11.49 -14.74 4.17
C ASP A 134 -10.61 -15.82 3.54
N TYR A 135 -9.35 -15.51 3.21
CA TYR A 135 -8.43 -16.43 2.52
C TYR A 135 -7.78 -17.46 3.46
N GLN A 136 -7.40 -17.06 4.67
CA GLN A 136 -6.57 -17.82 5.59
C GLN A 136 -7.15 -19.20 5.98
N PRO A 137 -8.46 -19.37 6.26
CA PRO A 137 -9.02 -20.65 6.66
C PRO A 137 -8.83 -21.74 5.59
N ASP A 138 -9.11 -21.42 4.33
CA ASP A 138 -8.98 -22.34 3.21
C ASP A 138 -7.51 -22.68 2.94
N PHE A 139 -6.62 -21.69 3.05
CA PHE A 139 -5.19 -21.92 2.89
C PHE A 139 -4.63 -22.84 4.00
N ILE A 140 -5.00 -22.61 5.27
CA ILE A 140 -4.61 -23.48 6.38
C ILE A 140 -5.18 -24.90 6.20
N LYS A 141 -6.43 -25.02 5.74
CA LYS A 141 -7.04 -26.31 5.44
C LYS A 141 -6.26 -27.03 4.34
N TRP A 142 -5.87 -26.33 3.29
CA TRP A 142 -5.02 -26.86 2.23
C TRP A 142 -3.65 -27.32 2.77
N LEU A 143 -2.97 -26.50 3.58
CA LEU A 143 -1.71 -26.88 4.22
C LEU A 143 -1.84 -28.14 5.09
N LYS A 144 -2.97 -28.32 5.78
CA LYS A 144 -3.25 -29.50 6.61
C LYS A 144 -3.52 -30.77 5.81
N GLN A 145 -4.07 -30.69 4.60
CA GLN A 145 -4.29 -31.88 3.76
C GLN A 145 -3.05 -32.35 3.00
N CYS A 146 -2.08 -31.47 2.71
CA CYS A 146 -0.90 -31.83 1.89
C CYS A 146 -0.25 -33.16 2.29
N TYR A 147 0.02 -34.03 1.32
CA TYR A 147 0.72 -35.30 1.55
C TYR A 147 2.13 -35.10 2.11
N ILE A 148 2.85 -34.10 1.58
CA ILE A 148 4.19 -33.70 2.03
C ILE A 148 4.07 -32.37 2.76
N LYS A 149 4.69 -32.29 3.94
CA LYS A 149 4.76 -31.08 4.75
C LYS A 149 6.15 -30.46 4.66
N TYR A 150 6.17 -29.15 4.77
CA TYR A 150 7.41 -28.39 4.89
C TYR A 150 8.27 -28.87 6.07
N GLY A 151 9.58 -28.97 5.86
CA GLY A 151 10.59 -29.34 6.86
C GLY A 151 10.56 -30.81 7.28
N CYS A 152 9.64 -31.61 6.75
CA CYS A 152 9.46 -33.00 7.18
C CYS A 152 10.32 -33.95 6.34
N THR A 153 10.87 -34.96 7.02
CA THR A 153 11.60 -36.07 6.41
C THR A 153 10.66 -37.25 6.21
N TYR A 154 10.63 -37.79 5.00
CA TYR A 154 9.81 -38.95 4.64
C TYR A 154 10.68 -40.08 4.13
N GLN A 155 10.32 -41.31 4.51
CA GLN A 155 10.78 -42.53 3.84
C GLN A 155 10.03 -42.70 2.52
N GLY A 156 10.68 -43.33 1.55
CA GLY A 156 10.09 -43.65 0.26
C GLY A 156 8.74 -44.39 0.33
N GLU A 157 8.63 -45.37 1.22
CA GLU A 157 7.39 -46.11 1.44
C GLU A 157 6.25 -45.23 1.97
N ALA A 158 6.55 -44.24 2.81
CA ALA A 158 5.54 -43.31 3.31
C ALA A 158 5.00 -42.38 2.21
N ILE A 159 5.85 -41.98 1.26
CA ILE A 159 5.44 -41.19 0.09
C ILE A 159 4.56 -42.03 -0.83
N ARG A 160 4.98 -43.27 -1.10
CA ARG A 160 4.20 -44.24 -1.89
C ARG A 160 2.82 -44.49 -1.29
N ASN A 161 2.73 -44.74 0.02
CA ASN A 161 1.46 -45.03 0.67
C ASN A 161 0.47 -43.86 0.59
N LYS A 162 0.98 -42.63 0.43
CA LYS A 162 0.19 -41.41 0.27
C LYS A 162 -0.21 -41.15 -1.18
N LEU A 163 0.71 -41.29 -2.14
CA LEU A 163 0.52 -40.89 -3.54
C LEU A 163 0.14 -42.04 -4.48
N GLY A 164 0.38 -43.29 -4.08
CA GLY A 164 -0.02 -44.49 -4.81
C GLY A 164 0.83 -44.80 -6.05
N ARG A 165 0.31 -45.68 -6.91
CA ARG A 165 0.99 -46.19 -8.12
C ARG A 165 0.50 -45.51 -9.39
N SER A 166 0.43 -44.18 -9.39
CA SER A 166 0.13 -43.44 -10.62
C SER A 166 0.84 -42.09 -10.63
N SER A 167 1.49 -41.82 -11.75
CA SER A 167 2.12 -40.52 -11.99
C SER A 167 1.07 -39.42 -11.96
N ARG A 168 1.40 -38.28 -11.35
CA ARG A 168 0.48 -37.15 -11.19
C ARG A 168 1.23 -35.85 -10.92
N THR A 169 0.56 -34.74 -11.24
CA THR A 169 1.03 -33.41 -10.84
C THR A 169 0.77 -33.17 -9.36
N LEU A 170 1.76 -32.60 -8.70
CA LEU A 170 1.67 -32.05 -7.35
C LEU A 170 1.77 -30.52 -7.42
N TYR A 171 1.22 -29.83 -6.43
CA TYR A 171 1.25 -28.38 -6.31
C TYR A 171 1.89 -27.98 -5.00
N ASP A 172 2.76 -26.97 -5.04
CA ASP A 172 3.32 -26.34 -3.84
C ASP A 172 2.42 -25.23 -3.29
N GLU A 173 2.79 -24.67 -2.13
CA GLU A 173 2.06 -23.56 -1.50
C GLU A 173 1.97 -22.29 -2.37
N ASN A 174 2.86 -22.15 -3.36
CA ASN A 174 2.90 -21.03 -4.31
C ASN A 174 2.07 -21.31 -5.57
N GLY A 175 1.55 -22.53 -5.74
CA GLY A 175 0.86 -22.96 -6.94
C GLY A 175 1.78 -23.43 -8.07
N ASN A 176 3.08 -23.55 -7.81
CA ASN A 176 4.02 -24.17 -8.74
C ASN A 176 3.75 -25.66 -8.86
N THR A 177 4.05 -26.22 -10.04
CA THR A 177 3.84 -27.63 -10.33
C THR A 177 5.11 -28.44 -10.11
N HIS A 178 4.94 -29.59 -9.46
CA HIS A 178 5.94 -30.64 -9.32
C HIS A 178 5.38 -31.92 -9.96
N TYR A 179 6.25 -32.82 -10.42
CA TYR A 179 5.80 -34.06 -11.05
C TYR A 179 6.19 -35.27 -10.22
N TYR A 180 5.18 -35.97 -9.71
CA TYR A 180 5.33 -37.31 -9.16
C TYR A 180 5.28 -38.32 -10.29
N LYS A 181 6.40 -39.03 -10.51
CA LYS A 181 6.52 -40.06 -11.52
C LYS A 181 6.53 -41.43 -10.83
N TYR A 182 5.68 -42.33 -11.30
CA TYR A 182 5.72 -43.75 -11.01
C TYR A 182 6.19 -44.49 -12.26
N GLU A 183 7.16 -45.37 -12.10
CA GLU A 183 7.62 -46.28 -13.14
C GLU A 183 7.44 -47.72 -12.66
N GLU A 184 6.65 -48.49 -13.40
CA GLU A 184 6.50 -49.92 -13.16
C GLU A 184 7.75 -50.63 -13.69
N GLY A 185 8.43 -51.38 -12.82
CA GLY A 185 9.59 -52.17 -13.19
C GLY A 185 9.35 -53.66 -13.09
N TRP A 186 10.22 -54.43 -13.74
CA TRP A 186 10.11 -55.90 -13.84
C TRP A 186 10.21 -56.64 -12.49
N ARG A 187 10.91 -56.07 -11.50
CA ARG A 187 11.07 -56.62 -10.13
C ARG A 187 10.76 -55.62 -9.04
N TYR A 188 11.08 -54.35 -9.27
CA TYR A 188 10.82 -53.26 -8.35
C TYR A 188 10.23 -52.10 -9.14
N ASP A 189 9.23 -51.48 -8.53
CA ASP A 189 8.67 -50.21 -8.94
C ASP A 189 9.61 -49.07 -8.51
N ASP A 190 9.66 -47.98 -9.28
CA ASP A 190 10.42 -46.78 -8.95
C ASP A 190 9.50 -45.54 -8.85
N TRP A 191 9.86 -44.60 -7.99
CA TRP A 191 9.10 -43.36 -7.78
C TRP A 191 10.00 -42.14 -7.67
N TYR A 192 9.60 -41.06 -8.31
CA TYR A 192 10.38 -39.82 -8.36
C TYR A 192 9.48 -38.60 -8.10
N ILE A 193 10.07 -37.56 -7.50
CA ILE A 193 9.49 -36.21 -7.46
C ILE A 193 10.50 -35.27 -8.13
N ASP A 194 10.09 -34.68 -9.24
CA ASP A 194 10.94 -33.84 -10.11
C ASP A 194 12.24 -34.53 -10.52
N GLY A 195 12.13 -35.81 -10.92
CA GLY A 195 13.26 -36.63 -11.35
C GLY A 195 14.20 -37.06 -10.22
N ASN A 196 13.99 -36.58 -9.00
CA ASN A 196 14.73 -37.03 -7.84
C ASN A 196 14.05 -38.27 -7.27
N ASP A 197 14.86 -39.29 -7.05
CA ASP A 197 14.42 -40.55 -6.51
C ASP A 197 13.79 -40.40 -5.12
N CYS A 198 12.65 -41.06 -4.93
CA CYS A 198 11.98 -41.20 -3.66
C CYS A 198 12.25 -42.57 -3.02
N CYS A 199 12.50 -43.61 -3.83
CA CYS A 199 12.69 -44.99 -3.43
C CYS A 199 13.03 -45.87 -4.65
N SER A 200 14.28 -45.88 -5.10
CA SER A 200 14.69 -46.71 -6.24
C SER A 200 15.39 -47.99 -5.81
N GLY A 201 15.20 -49.08 -6.57
CA GLY A 201 15.97 -50.32 -6.39
C GLY A 201 15.66 -51.14 -5.12
N GLY A 202 14.53 -50.87 -4.45
CA GLY A 202 14.08 -51.64 -3.28
C GLY A 202 14.62 -51.16 -1.93
N ASP A 203 15.42 -50.09 -1.87
CA ASP A 203 15.87 -49.50 -0.60
C ASP A 203 14.81 -48.56 -0.02
N ARG A 204 13.79 -49.17 0.60
CA ARG A 204 12.68 -48.47 1.28
C ARG A 204 13.13 -47.54 2.41
N TRP A 205 14.41 -47.63 2.81
CA TRP A 205 14.98 -46.86 3.90
C TRP A 205 15.53 -45.50 3.48
N GLN A 206 15.57 -45.20 2.18
CA GLN A 206 15.97 -43.88 1.71
C GLN A 206 14.98 -42.82 2.23
N THR A 207 15.54 -41.82 2.90
CA THR A 207 14.78 -40.71 3.48
C THR A 207 15.11 -39.42 2.76
N ARG A 208 14.11 -38.54 2.66
CA ARG A 208 14.29 -37.21 2.08
C ARG A 208 13.50 -36.15 2.82
N THR A 209 14.16 -35.04 3.09
CA THR A 209 13.54 -33.83 3.65
C THR A 209 13.01 -32.96 2.53
N TYR A 210 11.78 -32.48 2.69
CA TYR A 210 11.13 -31.58 1.74
C TYR A 210 10.94 -30.22 2.38
N TYR A 211 11.31 -29.16 1.65
CA TYR A 211 11.17 -27.76 2.09
C TYR A 211 10.06 -27.04 1.33
N GLN A 212 8.98 -27.77 1.05
CA GLN A 212 7.78 -27.29 0.38
C GLN A 212 6.61 -28.18 0.81
N PHE A 213 5.41 -27.63 0.82
CA PHE A 213 4.19 -28.44 0.93
C PHE A 213 3.90 -29.05 -0.44
N LEU A 214 3.41 -30.29 -0.51
CA LEU A 214 2.97 -30.86 -1.78
C LEU A 214 1.63 -31.56 -1.62
N ASP A 215 0.69 -31.21 -2.49
CA ASP A 215 -0.61 -31.85 -2.61
C ASP A 215 -0.99 -32.11 -4.07
N THR A 216 -1.92 -33.03 -4.32
CA THR A 216 -2.46 -33.27 -5.67
C THR A 216 -3.49 -32.24 -6.10
N THR A 217 -4.01 -31.45 -5.17
CA THR A 217 -4.93 -30.33 -5.42
C THR A 217 -4.19 -29.01 -5.36
N ARG A 218 -4.61 -28.04 -6.19
CA ARG A 218 -4.02 -26.70 -6.17
C ARG A 218 -4.35 -25.98 -4.87
N PRO A 219 -3.44 -25.16 -4.33
CA PRO A 219 -3.78 -24.27 -3.22
C PRO A 219 -4.88 -23.27 -3.66
N PRO A 220 -5.63 -22.70 -2.70
CA PRO A 220 -6.56 -21.62 -3.02
C PRO A 220 -5.80 -20.46 -3.68
N LYS A 221 -6.46 -19.78 -4.62
CA LYS A 221 -5.82 -18.67 -5.35
C LYS A 221 -5.54 -17.52 -4.38
N LYS A 222 -4.27 -17.26 -4.13
CA LYS A 222 -3.84 -16.16 -3.27
C LYS A 222 -4.24 -14.81 -3.89
N PRO A 223 -4.88 -13.90 -3.12
CA PRO A 223 -5.10 -12.52 -3.53
C PRO A 223 -3.78 -11.77 -3.79
N ASP A 224 -3.73 -10.95 -4.84
CA ASP A 224 -2.50 -10.23 -5.27
C ASP A 224 -1.97 -9.26 -4.20
N ILE A 225 -2.82 -8.81 -3.28
CA ILE A 225 -2.47 -7.92 -2.18
C ILE A 225 -1.73 -8.63 -1.03
N LEU A 226 -1.72 -9.97 -1.02
CA LEU A 226 -1.09 -10.80 0.00
C LEU A 226 0.24 -11.36 -0.51
N GLU A 227 1.23 -11.43 0.37
CA GLU A 227 2.55 -12.00 0.15
C GLU A 227 2.76 -13.21 1.06
N TYR A 228 3.49 -14.23 0.61
CA TYR A 228 3.84 -15.34 1.50
C TYR A 228 5.04 -14.97 2.37
N CYS A 229 4.96 -15.31 3.65
CA CYS A 229 6.08 -15.13 4.56
C CYS A 229 7.25 -16.02 4.12
N ARG A 230 8.39 -15.42 3.75
CA ARG A 230 9.66 -16.16 3.53
C ARG A 230 10.11 -16.99 4.74
N ARG A 231 9.53 -16.75 5.92
CA ARG A 231 9.86 -17.45 7.19
C ARG A 231 9.45 -18.91 7.27
N LEU A 232 8.72 -19.46 6.29
CA LEU A 232 8.63 -20.91 6.15
C LEU A 232 10.04 -21.53 6.09
N LYS A 233 11.05 -20.81 5.59
CA LYS A 233 12.40 -21.33 5.32
C LYS A 233 13.24 -21.81 6.52
N ASN A 234 12.87 -21.51 7.78
CA ASN A 234 13.78 -21.68 8.93
C ASN A 234 13.19 -22.43 10.14
N HIS A 235 12.17 -23.28 9.96
CA HIS A 235 11.71 -24.20 11.00
C HIS A 235 11.73 -25.65 10.51
#